data_AF-A0A7W9YM53-F1
#
_entry.id   AF-A0A7W9YM53-F1
#
_cell.length_a   1.000
_cell.length_b   1.000
_cell.length_c   1.000
_cell.angle_alpha   90.00
_cell.angle_beta   90.00
_cell.angle_gamma   90.00
#
_symmetry.space_group_name_H-M   'P 1'
#
loop_
_entity.id
_entity.type
_entity.pdbx_description
1 polymer ?
#
loop_
_entity_poly.entity_id
_entity_poly.type
_entity_poly.pdbx_seq_one_letter_code
_entity_poly.pdbx_strand_id
1 'polypeptide(L)'
;MEADRFIGYALACDGSVDHEDHPLATWVIDRPFTDLVGWAFTGTCPSVLAGYAAEQRHGPTPPGPQMAFDERNRIIGHLRDAAEQAVPDTETGALLRRQAHYVAGFDGSAETGEWLALMQRDEERRLRSGRWTPSWAVVRSGAHTLARKGDGDALPHFIGVHIEADECETANLNYWAYWLGEISDPQVTDSFMVELDLETWNGERMLSHLIAKLDATNPYVDVVVHTLWSLITRKPGAVTPRSAEPASVAVARLLEESSASPQAVKELNEVLYALRMIHRR
;
A
#
# COMPACT_ATOMS: atom_id res chain seq x y z
N MET A 1 12.31 -5.96 -13.64
CA MET A 1 12.18 -5.66 -15.09
C MET A 1 10.94 -4.83 -15.36
N GLU A 2 9.90 -5.02 -14.55
CA GLU A 2 8.58 -4.41 -14.57
C GLU A 2 8.63 -2.89 -14.34
N ALA A 3 9.44 -2.45 -13.36
CA ALA A 3 9.64 -1.02 -13.09
C ALA A 3 10.29 -0.29 -14.28
N ASP A 4 11.33 -0.88 -14.89
CA ASP A 4 11.98 -0.32 -16.08
C ASP A 4 11.03 -0.29 -17.29
N ARG A 5 10.24 -1.35 -17.48
CA ARG A 5 9.21 -1.41 -18.53
C ARG A 5 8.18 -0.30 -18.36
N PHE A 6 7.70 -0.08 -17.12
CA PHE A 6 6.76 1.00 -16.83
C PHE A 6 7.37 2.38 -17.09
N ILE A 7 8.58 2.66 -16.58
CA ILE A 7 9.26 3.94 -16.77
C ILE A 7 9.50 4.21 -18.26
N GLY A 8 10.01 3.22 -19.00
CA GLY A 8 10.23 3.33 -20.43
C GLY A 8 8.94 3.57 -21.21
N TYR A 9 7.85 2.87 -20.85
CA TYR A 9 6.52 3.08 -21.45
C TYR A 9 6.01 4.50 -21.23
N ALA A 10 6.02 4.98 -19.98
CA ALA A 10 5.52 6.32 -19.64
C ALA A 10 6.33 7.45 -20.28
N LEU A 11 7.65 7.26 -20.46
CA LEU A 11 8.51 8.23 -21.14
C LEU A 11 8.38 8.19 -22.66
N ALA A 12 8.06 7.05 -23.25
CA ALA A 12 7.89 6.90 -24.70
C ALA A 12 6.48 7.25 -25.20
N CYS A 13 5.49 7.30 -24.31
CA CYS A 13 4.12 7.63 -24.67
C CYS A 13 4.00 9.11 -25.11
N ASP A 14 3.39 9.33 -26.28
CA ASP A 14 3.16 10.67 -26.87
C ASP A 14 1.66 11.08 -26.83
N GLY A 15 0.91 10.58 -25.84
CA GLY A 15 -0.39 11.15 -25.43
C GLY A 15 -1.62 10.26 -25.63
N SER A 16 -1.57 9.17 -26.40
CA SER A 16 -2.65 8.17 -26.43
C SER A 16 -2.38 7.07 -25.41
N VAL A 17 -3.22 6.97 -24.38
CA VAL A 17 -3.14 5.88 -23.40
C VAL A 17 -3.87 4.66 -23.97
N ASP A 18 -3.12 3.61 -24.29
CA ASP A 18 -3.72 2.29 -24.52
C ASP A 18 -4.08 1.67 -23.16
N HIS A 19 -5.37 1.54 -22.86
CA HIS A 19 -5.84 1.06 -21.57
C HIS A 19 -5.70 -0.46 -21.40
N GLU A 20 -5.72 -1.23 -22.48
CA GLU A 20 -5.65 -2.70 -22.40
C GLU A 20 -4.19 -3.16 -22.26
N ASP A 21 -3.28 -2.48 -22.95
CA ASP A 21 -1.84 -2.81 -22.94
C ASP A 21 -1.01 -1.95 -21.96
N HIS A 22 -1.66 -1.07 -21.19
CA HIS A 22 -0.96 -0.26 -20.19
C HIS A 22 -0.30 -1.17 -19.14
N PRO A 23 1.00 -1.01 -18.83
CA PRO A 23 1.68 -1.84 -17.82
C PRO A 23 0.94 -1.87 -16.46
N LEU A 24 0.42 -0.72 -16.03
CA LEU A 24 -0.38 -0.58 -14.81
C LEU A 24 -1.85 -1.05 -14.93
N ALA A 25 -2.28 -1.59 -16.05
CA ALA A 25 -3.60 -2.20 -16.22
C ALA A 25 -3.52 -3.74 -16.39
N THR A 26 -2.31 -4.27 -16.62
CA THR A 26 -2.11 -5.70 -16.93
C THR A 26 -1.71 -6.57 -15.73
N TRP A 27 -1.22 -5.98 -14.64
CA TRP A 27 -0.94 -6.70 -13.39
C TRP A 27 -1.02 -5.78 -12.17
N VAL A 28 -1.20 -6.41 -11.01
CA VAL A 28 -1.20 -5.76 -9.69
C VAL A 28 0.24 -5.53 -9.23
N ILE A 29 0.63 -4.28 -8.99
CA ILE A 29 1.98 -3.92 -8.54
C ILE A 29 2.28 -4.47 -7.16
N ASP A 30 3.49 -4.96 -6.98
CA ASP A 30 3.99 -5.55 -5.74
C ASP A 30 4.98 -4.61 -5.03
N ARG A 31 5.48 -5.02 -3.86
CA ARG A 31 6.46 -4.22 -3.13
C ARG A 31 7.76 -3.97 -3.93
N PRO A 32 8.42 -4.98 -4.53
CA PRO A 32 9.59 -4.76 -5.38
C PRO A 32 9.38 -3.69 -6.46
N PHE A 33 8.26 -3.72 -7.18
CA PHE A 33 7.92 -2.68 -8.16
C PHE A 33 7.85 -1.31 -7.49
N THR A 34 7.09 -1.19 -6.39
CA THR A 34 6.87 0.09 -5.71
C THR A 34 8.16 0.66 -5.10
N ASP A 35 9.03 -0.20 -4.57
CA ASP A 35 10.31 0.17 -3.98
C ASP A 35 11.26 0.74 -5.06
N LEU A 36 11.34 0.10 -6.24
CA LEU A 36 12.20 0.56 -7.34
C LEU A 36 11.70 1.86 -7.98
N VAL A 37 10.39 1.97 -8.24
CA VAL A 37 9.80 3.20 -8.79
C VAL A 37 9.91 4.33 -7.76
N GLY A 38 9.59 4.07 -6.50
CA GLY A 38 9.73 5.03 -5.42
C GLY A 38 11.17 5.52 -5.24
N TRP A 39 12.17 4.64 -5.41
CA TRP A 39 13.58 5.02 -5.38
C TRP A 39 13.93 6.01 -6.50
N ALA A 40 13.47 5.76 -7.73
CA ALA A 40 13.74 6.64 -8.87
C ALA A 40 13.11 8.05 -8.69
N PHE A 41 11.92 8.12 -8.08
CA PHE A 41 11.23 9.38 -7.80
C PHE A 41 11.82 10.17 -6.62
N THR A 42 12.16 9.46 -5.54
CA THR A 42 12.50 10.10 -4.25
C THR A 42 14.01 10.15 -3.97
N GLY A 43 14.81 9.37 -4.70
CA GLY A 43 16.23 9.14 -4.40
C GLY A 43 16.49 8.29 -3.16
N THR A 44 15.45 7.84 -2.45
CA THR A 44 15.59 7.07 -1.21
C THR A 44 15.74 5.58 -1.53
N CYS A 45 16.89 5.00 -1.16
CA CYS A 45 17.17 3.59 -1.39
C CYS A 45 16.23 2.69 -0.57
N PRO A 46 15.60 1.67 -1.17
CA PRO A 46 14.79 0.69 -0.45
C PRO A 46 15.61 -0.03 0.63
N SER A 47 15.00 -0.29 1.78
CA SER A 47 15.70 -0.92 2.92
C SER A 47 16.29 -2.28 2.57
N VAL A 48 15.64 -3.03 1.65
CA VAL A 48 16.11 -4.35 1.21
C VAL A 48 17.40 -4.27 0.39
N LEU A 49 17.67 -3.11 -0.22
CA LEU A 49 18.84 -2.84 -1.05
C LEU A 49 19.92 -2.03 -0.32
N ALA A 50 19.63 -1.46 0.84
CA ALA A 50 20.53 -0.58 1.57
C ALA A 50 21.88 -1.24 1.90
N GLY A 51 21.90 -2.53 2.26
CA GLY A 51 23.14 -3.28 2.50
C GLY A 51 23.97 -3.52 1.24
N TYR A 52 23.31 -3.80 0.10
CA TYR A 52 23.98 -4.07 -1.17
C TYR A 52 24.50 -2.79 -1.84
N ALA A 53 23.81 -1.66 -1.68
CA ALA A 53 24.21 -0.39 -2.27
C ALA A 53 25.50 0.18 -1.66
N ALA A 54 25.80 -0.15 -0.40
CA ALA A 54 26.95 0.36 0.34
C ALA A 54 28.26 -0.39 0.07
N GLU A 55 28.20 -1.66 -0.36
CA GLU A 55 29.36 -2.56 -0.27
C GLU A 55 30.33 -2.55 -1.48
N GLN A 56 30.03 -1.89 -2.61
CA GLN A 56 30.85 -2.09 -3.83
C GLN A 56 31.05 -0.86 -4.73
N ARG A 57 31.65 0.24 -4.26
CA ARG A 57 31.95 1.36 -5.19
C ARG A 57 33.31 2.02 -4.94
N HIS A 58 34.28 1.71 -5.79
CA HIS A 58 35.52 2.49 -5.94
C HIS A 58 35.30 3.59 -7.00
N GLY A 59 35.09 4.84 -6.55
CA GLY A 59 34.96 6.02 -7.42
C GLY A 59 33.60 6.73 -7.36
N PRO A 60 33.48 7.95 -7.91
CA PRO A 60 32.24 8.73 -7.89
C PRO A 60 31.18 8.06 -8.76
N THR A 61 30.22 7.42 -8.09
CA THR A 61 29.08 6.74 -8.73
C THR A 61 27.79 7.39 -8.22
N PRO A 62 26.76 7.58 -9.07
CA PRO A 62 25.47 8.09 -8.60
C PRO A 62 24.91 7.26 -7.44
N PRO A 63 24.27 7.88 -6.44
CA PRO A 63 23.78 7.18 -5.25
C PRO A 63 22.63 6.19 -5.54
N GLY A 64 22.07 6.22 -6.74
CA GLY A 64 20.98 5.36 -7.18
C GLY A 64 20.47 5.76 -8.57
N PRO A 65 19.37 5.15 -9.07
CA PRO A 65 18.67 5.65 -10.24
C PRO A 65 18.22 7.09 -9.96
N GLN A 66 18.51 7.99 -10.89
CA GLN A 66 18.08 9.38 -10.83
C GLN A 66 17.18 9.65 -12.02
N MET A 67 16.05 10.30 -11.76
CA MET A 67 15.11 10.76 -12.77
C MET A 67 15.24 12.27 -12.90
N ALA A 68 15.46 12.76 -14.11
CA ALA A 68 15.50 14.19 -14.39
C ALA A 68 14.12 14.83 -14.11
N PHE A 69 14.11 16.14 -13.87
CA PHE A 69 12.87 16.88 -13.59
C PHE A 69 11.86 16.75 -14.74
N ASP A 70 12.31 16.86 -15.98
CA ASP A 70 11.44 16.77 -17.17
C ASP A 70 10.89 15.35 -17.35
N GLU A 71 11.70 14.31 -17.09
CA GLU A 71 11.26 12.91 -17.12
C GLU A 71 10.19 12.65 -16.05
N ARG A 72 10.39 13.18 -14.84
CA ARG A 72 9.41 13.08 -13.75
C ARG A 72 8.09 13.75 -14.14
N ASN A 73 8.13 14.98 -14.64
CA ASN A 73 6.93 15.69 -15.05
C ASN A 73 6.20 14.96 -16.17
N ARG A 74 6.93 14.39 -17.13
CA ARG A 74 6.36 13.60 -18.21
C ARG A 74 5.65 12.35 -17.68
N ILE A 75 6.27 11.61 -16.76
CA ILE A 75 5.65 10.44 -16.16
C ILE A 75 4.42 10.83 -15.33
N ILE A 76 4.47 11.94 -14.58
CA ILE A 76 3.31 12.40 -13.81
C ILE A 76 2.18 12.85 -14.72
N GLY A 77 2.46 13.58 -15.81
CA GLY A 77 1.46 13.91 -16.83
C GLY A 77 0.82 12.65 -17.41
N HIS A 78 1.63 11.67 -17.80
CA HIS A 78 1.15 10.37 -18.31
C HIS A 78 0.27 9.62 -17.29
N LEU A 79 0.64 9.62 -16.01
CA LEU A 79 -0.15 8.98 -14.95
C LEU A 79 -1.50 9.66 -14.73
N ARG A 80 -1.56 11.00 -14.83
CA ARG A 80 -2.81 11.74 -14.77
C ARG A 80 -3.71 11.40 -15.96
N ASP A 81 -3.15 11.48 -17.17
CA ASP A 81 -3.86 11.15 -18.40
C ASP A 81 -4.40 9.70 -18.35
N ALA A 82 -3.57 8.75 -17.91
CA ALA A 82 -3.96 7.36 -17.81
C ALA A 82 -5.08 7.11 -16.79
N ALA A 83 -5.05 7.79 -15.64
CA ALA A 83 -6.09 7.68 -14.64
C ALA A 83 -7.40 8.33 -15.08
N GLU A 84 -7.34 9.52 -15.70
CA GLU A 84 -8.52 10.28 -16.12
C GLU A 84 -9.20 9.68 -17.35
N GLN A 85 -8.44 9.05 -18.26
CA GLN A 85 -8.97 8.38 -19.44
C GLN A 85 -9.41 6.94 -19.16
N ALA A 86 -8.99 6.34 -18.03
CA ALA A 86 -9.32 4.97 -17.68
C ALA A 86 -10.82 4.68 -17.74
N VAL A 87 -11.20 3.58 -18.40
CA VAL A 87 -12.60 3.19 -18.61
C VAL A 87 -13.34 3.11 -17.25
N PRO A 88 -14.38 3.93 -17.01
CA PRO A 88 -15.15 3.89 -15.77
C PRO A 88 -15.82 2.54 -15.55
N ASP A 89 -16.04 2.17 -14.28
CA ASP A 89 -16.83 0.99 -13.87
C ASP A 89 -16.37 -0.36 -14.46
N THR A 90 -15.11 -0.46 -14.87
CA THR A 90 -14.45 -1.72 -15.27
C THR A 90 -13.34 -2.09 -14.30
N GLU A 91 -13.04 -3.39 -14.18
CA GLU A 91 -11.93 -3.86 -13.33
C GLU A 91 -10.57 -3.33 -13.83
N THR A 92 -10.32 -3.42 -15.14
CA THR A 92 -9.09 -2.90 -15.77
C THR A 92 -8.93 -1.39 -15.56
N GLY A 93 -10.02 -0.62 -15.72
CA GLY A 93 -9.98 0.82 -15.49
C GLY A 93 -9.78 1.18 -14.02
N ALA A 94 -10.42 0.46 -13.09
CA ALA A 94 -10.20 0.64 -11.66
C ALA A 94 -8.75 0.29 -11.26
N LEU A 95 -8.20 -0.81 -11.78
CA LEU A 95 -6.81 -1.19 -11.57
C LEU A 95 -5.86 -0.09 -12.07
N LEU A 96 -6.08 0.41 -13.30
CA LEU A 96 -5.27 1.49 -13.87
C LEU A 96 -5.31 2.75 -12.99
N ARG A 97 -6.50 3.22 -12.58
CA ARG A 97 -6.64 4.39 -11.70
C ARG A 97 -5.92 4.18 -10.37
N ARG A 98 -6.16 3.04 -9.72
CA ARG A 98 -5.54 2.72 -8.43
C ARG A 98 -4.02 2.78 -8.48
N GLN A 99 -3.44 2.13 -9.49
CA GLN A 99 -1.98 2.05 -9.61
C GLN A 99 -1.39 3.38 -10.05
N ALA A 100 -2.07 4.11 -10.94
CA ALA A 100 -1.64 5.43 -11.36
C ALA A 100 -1.63 6.43 -10.20
N HIS A 101 -2.70 6.46 -9.39
CA HIS A 101 -2.75 7.29 -8.17
C HIS A 101 -1.63 6.92 -7.20
N TYR A 102 -1.43 5.62 -6.94
CA TYR A 102 -0.42 5.15 -6.00
C TYR A 102 1.00 5.54 -6.41
N VAL A 103 1.34 5.37 -7.69
CA VAL A 103 2.65 5.72 -8.24
C VAL A 103 2.85 7.23 -8.27
N ALA A 104 1.84 7.99 -8.70
CA ALA A 104 1.90 9.47 -8.67
C ALA A 104 2.11 10.00 -7.24
N GLY A 105 1.70 9.23 -6.22
CA GLY A 105 1.96 9.51 -4.82
C GLY A 105 3.44 9.60 -4.41
N PHE A 106 4.39 9.15 -5.24
CA PHE A 106 5.82 9.35 -5.01
C PHE A 106 6.30 10.75 -5.40
N ASP A 107 5.54 11.49 -6.18
CA ASP A 107 5.88 12.86 -6.52
C ASP A 107 5.67 13.80 -5.32
N GLY A 108 6.67 14.65 -5.10
CA GLY A 108 6.72 15.58 -3.97
C GLY A 108 5.92 16.86 -4.18
N SER A 109 5.45 17.15 -5.39
CA SER A 109 4.80 18.44 -5.68
C SER A 109 3.45 18.60 -4.95
N ALA A 110 3.10 19.85 -4.64
CA ALA A 110 1.80 20.20 -4.07
C ALA A 110 0.68 19.95 -5.08
N GLU A 111 0.91 20.27 -6.35
CA GLU A 111 -0.06 20.09 -7.44
C GLU A 111 -0.52 18.64 -7.58
N THR A 112 0.43 17.68 -7.55
CA THR A 112 0.07 16.25 -7.56
C THR A 112 -0.70 15.84 -6.31
N GLY A 113 -0.39 16.42 -5.14
CA GLY A 113 -1.15 16.20 -3.92
C GLY A 113 -2.60 16.69 -4.01
N GLU A 114 -2.83 17.89 -4.54
CA GLU A 114 -4.16 18.46 -4.74
C GLU A 114 -5.00 17.62 -5.73
N TRP A 115 -4.38 17.20 -6.84
CA TRP A 115 -5.01 16.30 -7.81
C TRP A 115 -5.38 14.95 -7.19
N LEU A 116 -4.47 14.31 -6.44
CA LEU A 116 -4.75 13.04 -5.76
C LEU A 116 -5.90 13.17 -4.75
N ALA A 117 -5.97 14.28 -4.01
CA ALA A 117 -7.06 14.53 -3.07
C ALA A 117 -8.41 14.73 -3.80
N LEU A 118 -8.41 15.37 -4.97
CA LEU A 118 -9.61 15.49 -5.80
C LEU A 118 -10.07 14.12 -6.30
N MET A 119 -9.16 13.33 -6.86
CA MET A 119 -9.45 11.99 -7.39
C MET A 119 -9.96 11.05 -6.30
N GLN A 120 -9.37 11.09 -5.10
CA GLN A 120 -9.85 10.32 -3.95
C GLN A 120 -11.31 10.64 -3.63
N ARG A 121 -11.67 11.92 -3.54
CA ARG A 121 -13.04 12.35 -3.26
C ARG A 121 -14.03 11.93 -4.35
N ASP A 122 -13.59 11.91 -5.61
CA ASP A 122 -14.40 11.40 -6.72
C ASP A 122 -14.66 9.90 -6.59
N GLU A 123 -13.65 9.11 -6.25
CA GLU A 123 -13.80 7.66 -6.04
C GLU A 123 -14.65 7.34 -4.81
N GLU A 124 -14.49 8.07 -3.71
CA GLU A 124 -15.35 7.94 -2.51
C GLU A 124 -16.81 8.24 -2.85
N ARG A 125 -17.10 9.24 -3.71
CA ARG A 125 -18.47 9.51 -4.20
C ARG A 125 -19.03 8.38 -5.07
N ARG A 126 -18.18 7.67 -5.82
CA ARG A 126 -18.58 6.50 -6.61
C ARG A 126 -18.83 5.28 -5.74
N LEU A 127 -18.15 5.19 -4.60
CA LEU A 127 -18.30 4.09 -3.65
C LEU A 127 -19.64 4.21 -2.89
N ARG A 128 -20.70 3.63 -3.46
CA ARG A 128 -22.07 3.72 -2.92
C ARG A 128 -22.39 2.74 -1.78
N SER A 129 -21.46 1.85 -1.43
CA SER A 129 -21.68 0.75 -0.48
C SER A 129 -20.44 0.48 0.37
N GLY A 130 -20.63 0.09 1.64
CA GLY A 130 -19.57 -0.46 2.51
C GLY A 130 -19.11 -1.88 2.14
N ARG A 131 -19.35 -2.28 0.89
CA ARG A 131 -19.02 -3.59 0.29
C ARG A 131 -17.82 -3.45 -0.63
N TRP A 132 -17.15 -4.57 -0.87
CA TRP A 132 -16.00 -4.58 -1.76
C TRP A 132 -16.45 -4.38 -3.22
N THR A 133 -15.70 -3.55 -3.94
CA THR A 133 -15.83 -3.30 -5.37
C THR A 133 -14.43 -2.96 -5.93
N PRO A 134 -14.21 -2.98 -7.25
CA PRO A 134 -12.95 -2.47 -7.82
C PRO A 134 -12.64 -1.02 -7.40
N SER A 135 -13.64 -0.14 -7.31
CA SER A 135 -13.45 1.22 -6.77
C SER A 135 -13.06 1.25 -5.30
N TRP A 136 -13.44 0.25 -4.50
CA TRP A 136 -12.96 0.14 -3.12
C TRP A 136 -11.45 0.00 -3.05
N ALA A 137 -10.86 -0.79 -3.96
CA ALA A 137 -9.41 -0.93 -4.06
C ALA A 137 -8.73 0.41 -4.45
N VAL A 138 -9.39 1.21 -5.30
CA VAL A 138 -8.92 2.57 -5.65
C VAL A 138 -8.90 3.47 -4.42
N VAL A 139 -10.02 3.56 -3.70
CA VAL A 139 -10.16 4.37 -2.47
C VAL A 139 -9.15 3.94 -1.40
N ARG A 140 -8.93 2.64 -1.23
CA ARG A 140 -7.91 2.09 -0.31
C ARG A 140 -6.52 2.60 -0.62
N SER A 141 -6.07 2.47 -1.87
CA SER A 141 -4.72 2.91 -2.26
C SER A 141 -4.58 4.43 -2.28
N GLY A 142 -5.65 5.15 -2.59
CA GLY A 142 -5.69 6.61 -2.49
C GLY A 142 -5.54 7.09 -1.05
N ALA A 143 -6.19 6.45 -0.07
CA ALA A 143 -6.00 6.76 1.35
C ALA A 143 -4.54 6.55 1.81
N HIS A 144 -3.89 5.47 1.38
CA HIS A 144 -2.45 5.26 1.63
C HIS A 144 -1.61 6.36 0.99
N THR A 145 -1.98 6.78 -0.22
CA THR A 145 -1.27 7.82 -0.94
C THR A 145 -1.40 9.19 -0.26
N LEU A 146 -2.59 9.55 0.19
CA LEU A 146 -2.83 10.79 0.93
C LEU A 146 -2.10 10.81 2.27
N ALA A 147 -2.10 9.69 3.01
CA ALA A 147 -1.32 9.56 4.24
C ALA A 147 0.18 9.79 4.01
N ARG A 148 0.73 9.23 2.92
CA ARG A 148 2.13 9.51 2.51
C ARG A 148 2.37 10.99 2.24
N LYS A 149 1.37 11.70 1.72
CA LYS A 149 1.43 13.14 1.43
C LYS A 149 1.16 14.02 2.67
N GLY A 150 0.95 13.43 3.84
CA GLY A 150 0.79 14.12 5.11
C GLY A 150 -0.65 14.31 5.56
N ASP A 151 -1.63 13.73 4.86
CA ASP A 151 -3.02 13.71 5.32
C ASP A 151 -3.21 12.63 6.39
N GLY A 152 -3.13 13.03 7.65
CA GLY A 152 -3.27 12.14 8.80
C GLY A 152 -4.69 11.56 8.98
N ASP A 153 -5.70 12.15 8.35
CA ASP A 153 -7.10 11.72 8.51
C ASP A 153 -7.52 10.67 7.46
N ALA A 154 -6.79 10.58 6.34
CA ALA A 154 -7.15 9.72 5.21
C ALA A 154 -7.29 8.23 5.58
N LEU A 155 -6.35 7.68 6.36
CA LEU A 155 -6.40 6.27 6.76
C LEU A 155 -7.43 6.00 7.86
N PRO A 156 -7.49 6.77 8.96
CA PRO A 156 -8.58 6.64 9.93
C PRO A 156 -9.96 6.73 9.29
N HIS A 157 -10.17 7.67 8.35
CA HIS A 157 -11.42 7.80 7.61
C HIS A 157 -11.73 6.56 6.78
N PHE A 158 -10.77 6.08 5.97
CA PHE A 158 -10.94 4.89 5.15
C PHE A 158 -11.30 3.67 6.00
N ILE A 159 -10.59 3.44 7.11
CA ILE A 159 -10.84 2.31 8.01
C ILE A 159 -12.27 2.42 8.58
N GLY A 160 -12.63 3.57 9.15
CA GLY A 160 -13.91 3.74 9.85
C GLY A 160 -15.14 3.77 8.94
N VAL A 161 -14.98 4.13 7.65
CA VAL A 161 -16.11 4.29 6.72
C VAL A 161 -16.18 3.18 5.68
N HIS A 162 -15.04 2.62 5.26
CA HIS A 162 -14.97 1.73 4.10
C HIS A 162 -14.54 0.30 4.44
N ILE A 163 -14.08 0.02 5.66
CA ILE A 163 -13.84 -1.36 6.13
C ILE A 163 -14.96 -1.76 7.10
N GLU A 164 -16.16 -1.98 6.56
CA GLU A 164 -17.33 -2.43 7.35
C GLU A 164 -17.66 -3.90 7.09
N ALA A 165 -17.68 -4.33 5.83
CA ALA A 165 -18.02 -5.69 5.46
C ALA A 165 -16.85 -6.67 5.62
N ASP A 166 -17.16 -7.92 5.93
CA ASP A 166 -16.19 -9.01 6.10
C ASP A 166 -15.30 -9.25 4.87
N GLU A 167 -15.88 -9.04 3.68
CA GLU A 167 -15.16 -9.10 2.39
C GLU A 167 -14.13 -7.97 2.24
N CYS A 168 -14.38 -6.77 2.79
CA CYS A 168 -13.42 -5.66 2.76
C CYS A 168 -12.22 -5.93 3.68
N GLU A 169 -12.46 -6.57 4.82
CA GLU A 169 -11.39 -7.02 5.73
C GLU A 169 -10.51 -8.08 5.08
N THR A 170 -11.14 -9.08 4.46
CA THR A 170 -10.46 -10.13 3.68
C THR A 170 -9.65 -9.51 2.54
N ALA A 171 -10.24 -8.56 1.81
CA ALA A 171 -9.57 -7.81 0.76
C ALA A 171 -8.35 -7.04 1.23
N ASN A 172 -8.43 -6.37 2.38
CA ASN A 172 -7.29 -5.66 2.94
C ASN A 172 -6.14 -6.64 3.27
N LEU A 173 -6.44 -7.77 3.92
CA LEU A 173 -5.45 -8.78 4.27
C LEU A 173 -4.81 -9.42 3.04
N ASN A 174 -5.60 -9.88 2.06
CA ASN A 174 -5.08 -10.50 0.85
C ASN A 174 -4.19 -9.54 0.05
N TYR A 175 -4.54 -8.25 -0.04
CA TYR A 175 -3.66 -7.28 -0.69
C TYR A 175 -2.35 -7.06 0.08
N TRP A 176 -2.38 -6.97 1.41
CA TRP A 176 -1.15 -6.90 2.20
C TRP A 176 -0.28 -8.13 2.01
N ALA A 177 -0.87 -9.32 1.98
CA ALA A 177 -0.17 -10.58 1.77
C ALA A 177 0.49 -10.62 0.38
N TYR A 178 -0.23 -10.18 -0.66
CA TYR A 178 0.31 -10.05 -2.01
C TYR A 178 1.43 -9.03 -2.09
N TRP A 179 1.18 -7.80 -1.62
CA TRP A 179 2.15 -6.73 -1.68
C TRP A 179 3.44 -7.07 -0.95
N LEU A 180 3.34 -7.76 0.21
CA LEU A 180 4.51 -8.21 0.95
C LEU A 180 5.20 -9.43 0.34
N GLY A 181 4.58 -10.13 -0.62
CA GLY A 181 5.11 -11.32 -1.27
C GLY A 181 4.91 -12.62 -0.50
N GLU A 182 3.87 -12.70 0.35
CA GLU A 182 3.39 -13.99 0.86
C GLU A 182 2.60 -14.76 -0.21
N ILE A 183 1.75 -14.05 -0.96
CA ILE A 183 1.15 -14.58 -2.18
C ILE A 183 2.16 -14.33 -3.30
N SER A 184 2.71 -15.42 -3.85
CA SER A 184 3.79 -15.33 -4.86
C SER A 184 3.27 -15.28 -6.29
N ASP A 185 2.05 -15.75 -6.53
CA ASP A 185 1.46 -15.77 -7.87
C ASP A 185 1.08 -14.35 -8.31
N PRO A 186 1.57 -13.86 -9.46
CA PRO A 186 1.20 -12.56 -9.99
C PRO A 186 -0.31 -12.45 -10.19
N GLN A 187 -0.89 -11.32 -9.77
CA GLN A 187 -2.32 -11.05 -9.92
C GLN A 187 -2.57 -10.06 -11.06
N VAL A 188 -3.61 -10.29 -11.85
CA VAL A 188 -3.92 -9.49 -13.05
C VAL A 188 -5.08 -8.52 -12.86
N THR A 189 -5.93 -8.76 -11.86
CA THR A 189 -7.07 -7.94 -11.47
C THR A 189 -7.06 -7.77 -9.95
N ASP A 190 -7.92 -6.90 -9.41
CA ASP A 190 -8.10 -6.76 -7.96
C ASP A 190 -9.07 -7.78 -7.35
N SER A 191 -9.74 -8.61 -8.15
CA SER A 191 -10.72 -9.59 -7.68
C SER A 191 -10.12 -10.62 -6.71
N PHE A 192 -8.83 -10.95 -6.87
CA PHE A 192 -8.11 -11.85 -5.97
C PHE A 192 -8.20 -11.43 -4.49
N MET A 193 -8.37 -10.12 -4.23
CA MET A 193 -8.48 -9.58 -2.88
C MET A 193 -9.64 -10.25 -2.12
N VAL A 194 -10.76 -10.55 -2.79
CA VAL A 194 -11.92 -11.21 -2.18
C VAL A 194 -12.06 -12.69 -2.54
N GLU A 195 -11.48 -13.13 -3.65
CA GLU A 195 -11.59 -14.51 -4.14
C GLU A 195 -10.63 -15.48 -3.44
N LEU A 196 -9.48 -14.98 -2.98
CA LEU A 196 -8.47 -15.81 -2.37
C LEU A 196 -8.83 -16.14 -0.91
N ASP A 197 -8.84 -17.43 -0.58
CA ASP A 197 -9.00 -17.89 0.80
C ASP A 197 -7.78 -17.47 1.65
N LEU A 198 -8.04 -16.92 2.83
CA LEU A 198 -7.00 -16.52 3.80
C LEU A 198 -6.13 -17.71 4.24
N GLU A 199 -6.60 -18.95 4.08
CA GLU A 199 -5.84 -20.17 4.39
C GLU A 199 -4.77 -20.52 3.35
N THR A 200 -4.71 -19.83 2.21
CA THR A 200 -3.71 -20.09 1.16
C THR A 200 -2.32 -19.51 1.45
N TRP A 201 -2.21 -18.61 2.43
CA TRP A 201 -0.94 -18.02 2.90
C TRP A 201 -0.81 -18.11 4.42
N ASN A 202 0.39 -17.88 4.97
CA ASN A 202 0.71 -18.19 6.37
C ASN A 202 0.47 -17.01 7.34
N GLY A 203 0.90 -15.80 6.97
CA GLY A 203 0.77 -14.57 7.77
C GLY A 203 1.99 -14.19 8.59
N GLU A 204 3.00 -15.07 8.71
CA GLU A 204 4.24 -14.80 9.45
C GLU A 204 5.03 -13.58 8.95
N ARG A 205 5.10 -13.37 7.64
CA ARG A 205 5.85 -12.27 7.02
C ARG A 205 5.08 -10.96 7.17
N MET A 206 3.76 -11.00 7.03
CA MET A 206 2.86 -9.88 7.31
C MET A 206 2.94 -9.48 8.79
N LEU A 207 2.81 -10.43 9.72
CA LEU A 207 2.90 -10.16 11.15
C LEU A 207 4.24 -9.49 11.50
N SER A 208 5.35 -10.05 11.01
CA SER A 208 6.68 -9.49 11.23
C SER A 208 6.82 -8.07 10.66
N HIS A 209 6.26 -7.83 9.47
CA HIS A 209 6.24 -6.52 8.85
C HIS A 209 5.44 -5.50 9.66
N LEU A 210 4.22 -5.85 10.07
CA LEU A 210 3.33 -4.97 10.83
C LEU A 210 3.93 -4.59 12.18
N ILE A 211 4.49 -5.56 12.92
CA ILE A 211 5.19 -5.31 14.19
C ILE A 211 6.35 -4.31 14.00
N ALA A 212 7.16 -4.50 12.96
CA ALA A 212 8.27 -3.60 12.64
C ALA A 212 7.83 -2.19 12.20
N LYS A 213 6.54 -2.00 11.91
CA LYS A 213 5.93 -0.73 11.49
C LYS A 213 5.05 -0.08 12.56
N LEU A 214 4.97 -0.67 13.75
CA LEU A 214 4.35 -0.04 14.93
C LEU A 214 5.27 1.05 15.49
N ASP A 215 5.16 2.24 14.91
CA ASP A 215 5.96 3.41 15.22
C ASP A 215 5.07 4.66 15.10
N ALA A 216 5.08 5.55 16.11
CA ALA A 216 4.25 6.75 16.13
C ALA A 216 4.53 7.75 14.99
N THR A 217 5.72 7.70 14.39
CA THR A 217 6.12 8.57 13.28
C THR A 217 5.75 7.98 11.92
N ASN A 218 5.28 6.73 11.89
CA ASN A 218 4.86 6.08 10.66
C ASN A 218 3.52 6.69 10.16
N PRO A 219 3.48 7.33 8.99
CA PRO A 219 2.23 7.91 8.46
C PRO A 219 1.15 6.85 8.18
N TYR A 220 1.51 5.56 8.14
CA TYR A 220 0.58 4.46 7.95
C TYR A 220 0.18 3.76 9.26
N VAL A 221 0.46 4.36 10.43
CA VAL A 221 0.32 3.66 11.72
C VAL A 221 -1.10 3.12 11.95
N ASP A 222 -2.15 3.88 11.63
CA ASP A 222 -3.53 3.43 11.85
C ASP A 222 -3.89 2.21 11.00
N VAL A 223 -3.52 2.17 9.72
CA VAL A 223 -3.77 0.99 8.89
C VAL A 223 -2.89 -0.19 9.25
N VAL A 224 -1.67 0.05 9.74
CA VAL A 224 -0.80 -1.00 10.29
C VAL A 224 -1.43 -1.64 11.52
N VAL A 225 -1.96 -0.82 12.44
CA VAL A 225 -2.66 -1.28 13.64
C VAL A 225 -3.90 -2.07 13.28
N HIS A 226 -4.76 -1.51 12.44
CA HIS A 226 -5.99 -2.15 12.01
C HIS A 226 -5.73 -3.49 11.30
N THR A 227 -4.75 -3.52 10.39
CA THR A 227 -4.36 -4.75 9.68
C THR A 227 -3.79 -5.79 10.66
N LEU A 228 -3.02 -5.38 11.67
CA LEU A 228 -2.51 -6.29 12.70
C LEU A 228 -3.63 -6.90 13.53
N TRP A 229 -4.57 -6.07 13.97
CA TRP A 229 -5.76 -6.50 14.69
C TRP A 229 -6.61 -7.48 13.86
N SER A 230 -6.87 -7.16 12.60
CA SER A 230 -7.64 -8.00 11.68
C SER A 230 -6.94 -9.34 11.41
N LEU A 231 -5.61 -9.32 11.19
CA LEU A 231 -4.79 -10.52 11.01
C LEU A 231 -4.87 -11.45 12.23
N ILE A 232 -4.68 -10.93 13.45
CA ILE A 232 -4.70 -11.74 14.68
C ILE A 232 -6.09 -12.30 14.94
N THR A 233 -7.14 -11.52 14.65
CA THR A 233 -8.53 -11.93 14.87
C THR A 233 -8.95 -13.03 13.90
N ARG A 234 -8.60 -12.91 12.62
CA ARG A 234 -9.01 -13.84 11.56
C ARG A 234 -8.07 -15.02 11.39
N LYS A 235 -6.78 -14.81 11.64
CA LYS A 235 -5.72 -15.80 11.46
C LYS A 235 -4.80 -15.89 12.69
N PRO A 236 -5.33 -16.30 13.86
CA PRO A 236 -4.57 -16.38 15.10
C PRO A 236 -3.35 -17.31 15.01
N GLY A 237 -3.36 -18.29 14.09
CA GLY A 237 -2.24 -19.18 13.82
C GLY A 237 -0.98 -18.48 13.26
N ALA A 238 -1.10 -17.26 12.73
CA ALA A 238 0.05 -16.45 12.30
C ALA A 238 0.93 -16.00 13.49
N VAL A 239 0.36 -15.94 14.70
CA VAL A 239 1.10 -15.59 15.92
C VAL A 239 1.77 -16.83 16.47
N THR A 240 3.10 -16.77 16.58
CA THR A 240 3.91 -17.81 17.21
C THR A 240 4.39 -17.35 18.59
N PRO A 241 4.80 -18.26 19.48
CA PRO A 241 5.43 -17.86 20.74
C PRO A 241 6.64 -16.93 20.55
N ARG A 242 7.35 -17.04 19.41
CA ARG A 242 8.51 -16.19 19.09
C ARG A 242 8.11 -14.77 18.66
N SER A 243 6.96 -14.60 18.02
CA SER A 243 6.48 -13.28 17.58
C SER A 243 5.63 -12.57 18.62
N ALA A 244 5.03 -13.31 19.57
CA ALA A 244 4.11 -12.76 20.58
C ALA A 244 4.74 -11.72 21.52
N GLU A 245 5.96 -11.98 22.03
CA GLU A 245 6.64 -11.06 22.93
C GLU A 245 7.09 -9.76 22.22
N PRO A 246 7.80 -9.81 21.08
CA PRO A 246 8.10 -8.60 20.30
C PRO A 246 6.86 -7.80 19.92
N ALA A 247 5.76 -8.47 19.54
CA ALA A 247 4.49 -7.81 19.25
C ALA A 247 3.94 -7.07 20.47
N SER A 248 3.96 -7.73 21.64
CA SER A 248 3.45 -7.14 22.89
C SER A 248 4.23 -5.89 23.30
N VAL A 249 5.56 -5.92 23.16
CA VAL A 249 6.44 -4.77 23.44
C VAL A 249 6.15 -3.61 22.49
N ALA A 250 6.06 -3.89 21.18
CA ALA A 250 5.81 -2.86 20.18
C ALA A 250 4.42 -2.20 20.35
N VAL A 251 3.38 -3.00 20.64
CA VAL A 251 2.02 -2.53 20.92
C VAL A 251 1.96 -1.67 22.18
N ALA A 252 2.61 -2.11 23.27
CA ALA A 252 2.64 -1.37 24.53
C ALA A 252 3.34 0.00 24.36
N ARG A 253 4.47 0.03 23.67
CA ARG A 253 5.19 1.28 23.37
C ARG A 253 4.30 2.26 22.58
N LEU A 254 3.64 1.79 21.53
CA LEU A 254 2.79 2.67 20.71
C LEU A 254 1.59 3.23 21.51
N LEU A 255 1.02 2.45 22.44
CA LEU A 255 -0.04 2.92 23.35
C LEU A 255 0.44 4.04 24.29
N GLU A 256 1.70 4.02 24.72
CA GLU A 256 2.28 5.06 25.59
C GLU A 256 2.51 6.38 24.82
N GLU A 257 2.89 6.31 23.54
CA GLU A 257 3.23 7.46 22.70
C GLU A 257 2.02 8.33 22.27
N SER A 258 0.77 7.84 22.48
CA SER A 258 -0.49 8.61 22.30
C SER A 258 -0.69 9.28 20.93
N SER A 259 -0.10 8.73 19.87
CA SER A 259 -0.16 9.28 18.50
C SER A 259 -1.19 8.61 17.59
N ALA A 260 -1.74 7.47 18.00
CA ALA A 260 -2.68 6.68 17.22
C ALA A 260 -4.13 7.22 17.33
N SER A 261 -4.96 6.99 16.31
CA SER A 261 -6.36 7.37 16.36
C SER A 261 -7.13 6.64 17.48
N PRO A 262 -8.30 7.13 17.92
CA PRO A 262 -9.10 6.44 18.93
C PRO A 262 -9.47 5.00 18.56
N GLN A 263 -9.70 4.73 17.26
CA GLN A 263 -9.96 3.38 16.76
C GLN A 263 -8.72 2.50 16.91
N ALA A 264 -7.56 2.99 16.46
CA ALA A 264 -6.30 2.25 16.59
C ALA A 264 -5.95 1.96 18.06
N VAL A 265 -6.20 2.90 19.00
CA VAL A 265 -6.02 2.64 20.43
C VAL A 265 -6.91 1.51 20.93
N LYS A 266 -8.17 1.44 20.50
CA LYS A 266 -9.07 0.33 20.85
C LYS A 266 -8.54 -1.01 20.31
N GLU A 267 -8.16 -1.04 19.04
CA GLU A 267 -7.63 -2.23 18.37
C GLU A 267 -6.30 -2.71 19.00
N LEU A 268 -5.40 -1.79 19.36
CA LEU A 268 -4.16 -2.11 20.08
C LEU A 268 -4.43 -2.78 21.43
N ASN A 269 -5.43 -2.31 22.18
CA ASN A 269 -5.81 -2.93 23.45
C ASN A 269 -6.35 -4.37 23.24
N GLU A 270 -7.14 -4.59 22.19
CA GLU A 270 -7.63 -5.92 21.82
C GLU A 270 -6.50 -6.86 21.37
N VAL A 271 -5.54 -6.35 20.58
CA VAL A 271 -4.32 -7.07 20.20
C VAL A 271 -3.52 -7.47 21.43
N LEU A 272 -3.27 -6.54 22.35
CA LEU A 272 -2.51 -6.82 23.57
C LEU A 272 -3.20 -7.88 24.43
N TYR A 273 -4.53 -7.86 24.50
CA TYR A 273 -5.31 -8.89 25.17
C TYR A 273 -5.15 -10.26 24.48
N ALA A 274 -5.30 -10.32 23.16
CA ALA A 274 -5.15 -11.55 22.38
C ALA A 274 -3.75 -12.17 22.53
N LEU A 275 -2.69 -11.36 22.45
CA LEU A 275 -1.31 -11.81 22.62
C LEU A 275 -1.06 -12.43 24.00
N ARG A 276 -1.62 -11.84 25.07
CA ARG A 276 -1.54 -12.39 26.43
C ARG A 276 -2.26 -13.73 26.56
N MET A 277 -3.37 -13.92 25.85
CA MET A 277 -4.12 -15.18 25.87
C MET A 277 -3.40 -16.28 25.11
N ILE A 278 -2.73 -15.95 24.00
CA ILE A 278 -1.91 -16.89 23.22
C ILE A 278 -0.69 -17.33 24.02
N HIS A 279 -0.05 -16.41 24.76
CA HIS A 279 1.12 -16.73 25.59
C HIS A 279 0.82 -17.67 26.78
N ARG A 280 -0.45 -17.83 27.16
CA ARG A 280 -0.87 -18.70 28.27
C ARG A 280 -1.21 -20.13 27.84
N ARG A 281 -1.21 -20.42 26.53
CA ARG A 281 -1.46 -21.76 25.96
C ARG A 281 -0.15 -22.46 25.66
#